data_AF-A0A8B8AAT6-F1
#
_entry.id   AF-A0A8B8AAT6-F1
#
_cell.length_a   1.000
_cell.length_b   1.000
_cell.length_c   1.000
_cell.angle_alpha   90.00
_cell.angle_beta   90.00
_cell.angle_gamma   90.00
#
_symmetry.space_group_name_H-M   'P 1'
#
loop_
_entity.id
_entity.type
_entity.pdbx_description
1 polymer ?
#
loop_
_entity_poly.entity_id
_entity_poly.type
_entity_poly.pdbx_seq_one_letter_code
_entity_poly.pdbx_strand_id
1 'polypeptide(L)'
;MGSRGGVGTLFNIMPRVFHRLLVHLGEGEMTKAREEQIRAQKILRVMMKYGHVLGGNVAAVKHMMAFVGVDLGPPRHPMRPMTVDESLEFPKHARNWLSELGSSSYAV
;
A
#
# COMPACT_ATOMS: atom_id res chain seq x y z
N MET A 1 -9.57 -20.97 7.50
CA MET A 1 -8.25 -20.39 7.14
C MET A 1 -7.27 -21.55 6.93
N GLY A 2 -6.41 -21.51 5.90
CA GLY A 2 -5.44 -22.59 5.60
C GLY A 2 -4.36 -22.23 4.58
N SER A 3 -4.30 -20.96 4.13
CA SER A 3 -3.24 -20.48 3.23
C SER A 3 -1.90 -20.42 3.98
N ARG A 4 -0.81 -20.76 3.28
CA ARG A 4 0.56 -20.71 3.80
C ARG A 4 1.39 -19.57 3.20
N GLY A 5 0.77 -18.70 2.41
CA GLY A 5 1.43 -17.57 1.77
C GLY A 5 0.45 -16.63 1.08
N GLY A 6 0.97 -15.66 0.34
CA GLY A 6 0.17 -14.71 -0.41
C GLY A 6 0.97 -13.97 -1.48
N VAL A 7 0.29 -13.59 -2.55
CA VAL A 7 0.81 -12.70 -3.60
C VAL A 7 -0.09 -11.48 -3.64
N GLY A 8 0.48 -10.29 -3.75
CA GLY A 8 -0.31 -9.06 -3.85
C GLY A 8 0.53 -7.82 -4.09
N THR A 9 -0.12 -6.74 -4.50
CA THR A 9 0.61 -5.54 -4.90
C THR A 9 1.19 -4.76 -3.72
N LEU A 10 0.49 -4.75 -2.58
CA LEU A 10 0.93 -4.03 -1.37
C LEU A 10 2.26 -4.56 -0.81
N PHE A 11 2.67 -5.78 -1.16
CA PHE A 11 3.98 -6.32 -0.78
C PHE A 11 5.14 -5.46 -1.35
N ASN A 12 4.93 -4.75 -2.46
CA ASN A 12 5.92 -3.81 -3.02
C ASN A 12 6.03 -2.50 -2.22
N ILE A 13 4.99 -2.14 -1.46
CA ILE A 13 4.87 -0.84 -0.78
C ILE A 13 5.20 -0.97 0.71
N MET A 14 4.85 -2.11 1.33
CA MET A 14 4.99 -2.32 2.77
C MET A 14 5.38 -3.77 3.11
N PRO A 15 6.49 -4.29 2.55
CA PRO A 15 6.89 -5.69 2.74
C PRO A 15 7.07 -6.06 4.22
N ARG A 16 7.57 -5.14 5.04
CA ARG A 16 7.77 -5.35 6.49
C ARG A 16 6.47 -5.59 7.26
N VAL A 17 5.37 -4.94 6.86
CA VAL A 17 4.04 -5.14 7.48
C VAL A 17 3.58 -6.58 7.24
N PHE A 18 3.68 -7.07 6.01
CA PHE A 18 3.30 -8.45 5.68
C PHE A 18 4.24 -9.48 6.29
N HIS A 19 5.54 -9.18 6.39
CA HIS A 19 6.47 -10.06 7.10
C HIS A 19 6.09 -10.23 8.57
N ARG A 20 5.85 -9.13 9.31
CA ARG A 20 5.41 -9.20 10.71
C ARG A 20 4.05 -9.87 10.86
N LEU A 21 3.12 -9.60 9.94
CA LEU A 21 1.83 -10.30 9.90
C LEU A 21 2.01 -11.82 9.85
N LEU A 22 2.88 -12.32 8.95
CA LEU A 22 3.13 -13.75 8.79
C LEU A 22 3.83 -14.36 10.01
N VAL A 23 4.79 -13.65 10.61
CA VAL A 23 5.44 -14.06 11.87
C VAL A 23 4.42 -14.20 13.00
N HIS A 24 3.60 -13.17 13.24
CA HIS A 24 2.59 -13.21 14.30
C HIS A 24 1.54 -14.31 14.07
N LEU A 25 1.16 -14.57 12.83
CA LEU A 25 0.28 -15.71 12.52
C LEU A 25 0.94 -17.05 12.84
N GLY A 26 2.24 -17.21 12.55
CA GLY A 26 3.01 -18.42 12.86
C GLY A 26 3.19 -18.66 14.36
N GLU A 27 3.28 -17.58 15.15
CA GLU A 27 3.41 -17.63 16.62
C GLU A 27 2.06 -17.73 17.34
N GLY A 28 0.93 -17.63 16.63
CA GLY A 28 -0.42 -17.62 17.23
C GLY A 28 -0.82 -16.28 17.87
N GLU A 29 -0.04 -15.22 17.64
CA GLU A 29 -0.23 -13.87 18.16
C GLU A 29 -1.33 -13.10 17.38
N MET A 30 -2.56 -13.58 17.47
CA MET A 30 -3.68 -13.13 16.63
C MET A 30 -4.01 -11.63 16.76
N THR A 31 -3.83 -11.04 17.93
CA THR A 31 -4.04 -9.59 18.14
C THR A 31 -3.05 -8.77 17.33
N LYS A 32 -1.76 -9.11 17.41
CA LYS A 32 -0.70 -8.42 16.66
C LYS A 32 -0.84 -8.64 15.15
N ALA A 33 -1.19 -9.87 14.74
CA ALA A 33 -1.50 -10.15 13.33
C ALA A 33 -2.65 -9.26 12.82
N ARG A 34 -3.72 -9.10 13.61
CA ARG A 34 -4.84 -8.22 13.24
C ARG A 34 -4.40 -6.76 13.11
N GLU A 35 -3.52 -6.28 13.97
CA GLU A 35 -2.98 -4.90 13.89
C GLU A 35 -2.22 -4.66 12.58
N GLU A 36 -1.33 -5.57 12.17
CA GLU A 36 -0.63 -5.48 10.89
C GLU A 36 -1.60 -5.54 9.70
N GLN A 37 -2.62 -6.40 9.76
CA GLN A 37 -3.66 -6.46 8.75
C GLN A 37 -4.43 -5.14 8.64
N ILE A 38 -4.77 -4.50 9.77
CA ILE A 38 -5.43 -3.19 9.78
C ILE A 38 -4.53 -2.12 9.14
N ARG A 39 -3.21 -2.14 9.43
CA ARG A 39 -2.23 -1.25 8.79
C ARG A 39 -2.21 -1.42 7.27
N ALA A 40 -2.19 -2.65 6.77
CA ALA A 40 -2.25 -2.91 5.33
C ALA A 40 -3.56 -2.42 4.69
N GLN A 41 -4.70 -2.65 5.35
CA GLN A 41 -6.00 -2.23 4.86
C GLN A 41 -6.14 -0.70 4.75
N LYS A 42 -5.45 0.07 5.59
CA LYS A 42 -5.46 1.54 5.52
C LYS A 42 -4.92 2.05 4.18
N ILE A 43 -3.78 1.54 3.73
CA ILE A 43 -3.23 1.87 2.39
C ILE A 43 -4.06 1.23 1.27
N LEU A 44 -4.57 0.01 1.46
CA LEU A 44 -5.47 -0.62 0.47
C LEU A 44 -6.69 0.27 0.16
N ARG A 45 -7.27 0.93 1.17
CA ARG A 45 -8.42 1.84 0.95
C ARG A 45 -8.06 3.04 0.08
N VAL A 46 -6.90 3.65 0.28
CA VAL A 46 -6.41 4.72 -0.61
C VAL A 46 -6.22 4.18 -2.03
N MET A 47 -5.55 3.04 -2.14
CA MET A 47 -5.29 2.36 -3.40
C MET A 47 -6.56 2.07 -4.21
N MET A 48 -7.59 1.53 -3.56
CA MET A 48 -8.87 1.22 -4.20
C MET A 48 -9.62 2.48 -4.64
N LYS A 49 -9.63 3.54 -3.81
CA LYS A 49 -10.26 4.82 -4.13
C LYS A 49 -9.70 5.40 -5.44
N TYR A 50 -8.38 5.48 -5.55
CA TYR A 50 -7.74 6.04 -6.74
C TYR A 50 -7.70 5.05 -7.91
N GLY A 51 -7.56 3.75 -7.65
CA GLY A 51 -7.62 2.72 -8.69
C GLY A 51 -8.93 2.76 -9.48
N HIS A 52 -10.07 2.97 -8.80
CA HIS A 52 -11.37 3.12 -9.45
C HIS A 52 -11.41 4.35 -10.38
N VAL A 53 -10.91 5.50 -9.91
CA VAL A 53 -10.94 6.78 -10.64
C VAL A 53 -9.95 6.83 -11.81
N LEU A 54 -8.81 6.14 -11.71
CA LEU A 54 -7.74 6.16 -12.70
C LEU A 54 -7.86 5.06 -13.77
N GLY A 55 -8.91 4.21 -13.69
CA GLY A 55 -9.14 3.12 -14.64
C GLY A 55 -8.33 1.85 -14.34
N GLY A 56 -7.83 1.69 -13.12
CA GLY A 56 -7.15 0.46 -12.68
C GLY A 56 -6.24 0.67 -11.47
N ASN A 57 -6.16 -0.34 -10.60
CA ASN A 57 -5.31 -0.29 -9.39
C ASN A 57 -3.83 -0.06 -9.70
N VAL A 58 -3.33 -0.58 -10.83
CA VAL A 58 -1.93 -0.40 -11.25
C VAL A 58 -1.56 1.08 -11.42
N ALA A 59 -2.50 1.93 -11.86
CA ALA A 59 -2.28 3.37 -11.98
C ALA A 59 -2.00 4.01 -10.60
N ALA A 60 -2.83 3.71 -9.61
CA ALA A 60 -2.62 4.19 -8.24
C ALA A 60 -1.33 3.62 -7.62
N VAL A 61 -0.92 2.39 -7.98
CA VAL A 61 0.31 1.77 -7.46
C VAL A 61 1.52 2.53 -7.93
N LYS A 62 1.59 2.87 -9.22
CA LYS A 62 2.70 3.66 -9.78
C LYS A 62 2.91 4.96 -9.01
N HIS A 63 1.83 5.63 -8.64
CA HIS A 63 1.90 6.84 -7.81
C HIS A 63 2.30 6.54 -6.36
N MET A 64 1.84 5.44 -5.73
CA MET A 64 2.32 5.03 -4.40
C MET A 64 3.82 4.69 -4.40
N MET A 65 4.33 4.07 -5.46
CA MET A 65 5.73 3.62 -5.51
C MET A 65 6.71 4.79 -5.42
N ALA A 66 6.34 5.97 -5.93
CA ALA A 66 7.13 7.18 -5.76
C ALA A 66 7.31 7.58 -4.28
N PHE A 67 6.34 7.29 -3.40
CA PHE A 67 6.47 7.54 -1.95
C PHE A 67 7.45 6.59 -1.26
N VAL A 68 7.71 5.44 -1.85
CA VAL A 68 8.74 4.50 -1.36
C VAL A 68 10.05 4.62 -2.15
N GLY A 69 10.23 5.74 -2.87
CA GLY A 69 11.47 6.10 -3.55
C GLY A 69 11.65 5.52 -4.95
N VAL A 70 10.62 4.87 -5.52
CA VAL A 70 10.70 4.25 -6.85
C VAL A 70 9.65 4.86 -7.78
N ASP A 71 10.08 5.81 -8.61
CA ASP A 71 9.22 6.37 -9.65
C ASP A 71 9.10 5.40 -10.84
N LEU A 72 7.87 4.98 -11.14
CA LEU A 72 7.55 4.05 -12.23
C LEU A 72 7.02 4.77 -13.48
N GLY A 73 6.95 6.10 -13.46
CA GLY A 73 6.36 6.92 -14.51
C GLY A 73 4.85 6.70 -14.68
N PRO A 74 4.23 7.36 -15.67
CA PRO A 74 2.78 7.31 -15.88
C PRO A 74 2.30 5.89 -16.25
N PRO A 75 1.03 5.57 -15.98
CA PRO A 75 0.41 4.34 -16.47
C PRO A 75 0.20 4.39 -18.00
N ARG A 76 0.15 3.23 -18.63
CA ARG A 76 -0.25 3.09 -20.04
C ARG A 76 -1.77 3.11 -20.15
N HIS A 77 -2.30 3.65 -21.25
CA HIS A 77 -3.73 3.57 -21.57
C HIS A 77 -4.27 2.11 -21.55
N PRO A 78 -5.55 1.90 -21.19
CA PRO A 78 -6.60 2.91 -20.97
C PRO A 78 -6.56 3.59 -19.59
N MET A 79 -5.70 3.14 -18.68
CA MET A 79 -5.46 3.83 -17.41
C MET A 79 -4.87 5.22 -17.68
N ARG A 80 -5.23 6.20 -16.84
CA ARG A 80 -4.72 7.57 -16.95
C ARG A 80 -3.85 7.96 -15.75
N PRO A 81 -2.90 8.90 -15.93
CA PRO A 81 -2.24 9.51 -14.78
C PRO A 81 -3.23 10.29 -13.92
N MET A 82 -2.85 10.55 -12.67
CA MET A 82 -3.56 11.51 -11.82
C MET A 82 -3.59 12.90 -12.48
N THR A 83 -4.71 13.61 -12.31
CA THR A 83 -4.75 15.06 -12.59
C THR A 83 -3.90 15.82 -11.56
N VAL A 84 -3.66 17.11 -11.82
CA VAL A 84 -2.93 17.97 -10.87
C VAL A 84 -3.60 17.94 -9.50
N ASP A 85 -4.92 18.12 -9.43
CA ASP A 85 -5.67 18.12 -8.18
C ASP A 85 -5.59 16.76 -7.46
N GLU A 86 -5.74 15.66 -8.20
CA GLU A 86 -5.61 14.31 -7.63
C GLU A 86 -4.21 14.06 -7.06
N SER A 87 -3.16 14.55 -7.75
CA SER A 87 -1.77 14.43 -7.32
C SER A 87 -1.44 15.28 -6.08
N LEU A 88 -2.19 16.35 -5.81
CA LEU A 88 -2.06 17.15 -4.60
C LEU A 88 -2.80 16.51 -3.41
N GLU A 89 -3.94 15.87 -3.67
CA GLU A 89 -4.77 15.21 -2.64
C GLU A 89 -4.25 13.82 -2.27
N PHE A 90 -3.72 13.06 -3.22
CA PHE A 90 -3.22 11.71 -3.00
C PHE A 90 -2.15 11.61 -1.90
N PRO A 91 -1.11 12.46 -1.88
CA PRO A 91 -0.14 12.49 -0.79
C PRO A 91 -0.76 12.75 0.59
N LYS A 92 -1.82 13.55 0.68
CA LYS A 92 -2.49 13.83 1.97
C LYS A 92 -3.16 12.56 2.49
N HIS A 93 -3.91 11.87 1.63
CA HIS A 93 -4.51 10.59 1.99
C HIS A 93 -3.46 9.53 2.32
N ALA A 94 -2.39 9.43 1.53
CA ALA A 94 -1.33 8.43 1.73
C ALA A 94 -0.51 8.70 3.01
N ARG A 95 -0.04 9.94 3.22
CA ARG A 95 0.83 10.29 4.35
C ARG A 95 0.15 10.14 5.72
N ASN A 96 -1.14 10.45 5.80
CA ASN A 96 -1.92 10.22 7.02
C ASN A 96 -1.77 8.77 7.49
N TRP A 97 -1.80 7.81 6.57
CA TRP A 97 -1.63 6.39 6.88
C TRP A 97 -0.17 5.95 6.98
N LEU A 98 0.74 6.50 6.18
CA LEU A 98 2.16 6.14 6.20
C LEU A 98 2.84 6.55 7.52
N SER A 99 2.46 7.70 8.09
CA SER A 99 3.02 8.18 9.37
C SER A 99 2.78 7.20 10.53
N GLU A 100 1.67 6.46 10.49
CA GLU A 100 1.29 5.46 11.49
C GLU A 100 2.06 4.13 11.34
N LEU A 101 2.82 3.95 10.25
CA LEU A 101 3.62 2.74 9.99
C LEU A 101 5.02 2.79 10.64
N GLY A 102 5.38 3.92 11.27
CA GLY A 102 6.66 4.13 11.94
C GLY A 102 7.82 4.41 10.97
N SER A 103 8.73 5.29 11.38
CA SER A 103 9.94 5.70 10.63
C SER A 103 10.86 4.54 10.22
N SER A 104 10.78 3.40 10.90
CA SER A 104 11.57 2.19 10.60
C SER A 104 11.04 1.38 9.40
N SER A 105 9.89 1.75 8.82
CA SER A 105 9.31 1.06 7.67
C SER A 105 9.92 1.47 6.32
N TYR A 106 10.63 2.61 6.26
CA TYR A 106 10.98 3.27 4.98
C TYR A 106 12.42 3.80 4.88
N ALA A 107 13.28 3.57 5.87
CA ALA A 107 14.72 3.80 5.70
C ALA A 107 15.31 2.62 4.90
N VAL A 108 15.78 2.93 3.69
CA VAL A 108 16.71 2.08 2.93
C VAL A 108 17.99 1.91 3.73
#